data_AF-A0A2S8D8I2-F1
#
_entry.id   AF-A0A2S8D8I2-F1
#
_cell.length_a   1.000
_cell.length_b   1.000
_cell.length_c   1.000
_cell.angle_alpha   90.00
_cell.angle_beta   90.00
_cell.angle_gamma   90.00
#
_symmetry.space_group_name_H-M   'P 1'
#
loop_
_entity.id
_entity.type
_entity.pdbx_description
1 polymer ?
#
loop_
_entity_poly.entity_id
_entity_poly.type
_entity_poly.pdbx_seq_one_letter_code
_entity_poly.pdbx_strand_id
1 'polypeptide(L)'
;MLPVGLSIWLAHQQVDTSFIEELDTYSSRVAIRANKVATQGKDALQELERWQGAACSEAHLMEMRRVSYSYRYIQEVVYIDNNVPQCSSLEHESPPDTFPEPGKISKDGYRVWLTSHNDLGI
;
A
#
# COMPACT_ATOMS: atom_id res chain seq x y z
N MET A 1 2.41 -36.73 45.98
CA MET A 1 2.94 -36.92 44.61
C MET A 1 2.48 -35.76 43.73
N LEU A 2 3.20 -34.63 43.82
CA LEU A 2 2.99 -33.40 43.04
C LEU A 2 4.00 -33.13 41.87
N PRO A 3 4.97 -33.99 41.49
CA PRO A 3 5.92 -33.59 40.44
C PRO A 3 5.38 -33.69 39.01
N VAL A 4 4.43 -34.57 38.73
CA VAL A 4 4.01 -34.88 37.34
C VAL A 4 3.08 -33.80 36.76
N GLY A 5 2.22 -33.20 37.60
CA GLY A 5 1.33 -32.13 37.16
C GLY A 5 2.09 -30.85 36.78
N LEU A 6 3.20 -30.56 37.47
CA LEU A 6 4.02 -29.39 37.19
C LEU A 6 4.81 -29.53 35.89
N SER A 7 5.32 -30.73 35.59
CA SER A 7 6.01 -30.98 34.32
C SER A 7 5.06 -30.99 33.13
N ILE A 8 3.80 -31.44 33.29
CA ILE A 8 2.76 -31.31 32.26
C ILE A 8 2.38 -29.83 32.05
N TRP A 9 2.24 -29.06 33.13
CA TRP A 9 1.94 -27.61 33.05
C TRP A 9 3.08 -26.82 32.40
N LEU A 10 4.33 -27.11 32.75
CA LEU A 10 5.50 -26.50 32.12
C LEU A 10 5.64 -26.90 30.65
N ALA A 11 5.36 -28.17 30.31
CA ALA A 11 5.35 -28.61 28.92
C ALA A 11 4.23 -27.95 28.11
N HIS A 12 3.05 -27.71 28.69
CA HIS A 12 1.96 -26.98 28.05
C HIS A 12 2.32 -25.51 27.82
N GLN A 13 2.95 -24.86 28.80
CA GLN A 13 3.42 -23.48 28.68
C GLN A 13 4.47 -23.33 27.56
N GLN A 14 5.25 -24.38 27.29
CA GLN A 14 6.30 -24.37 26.27
C GLN A 14 5.77 -24.55 24.84
N VAL A 15 4.56 -25.08 24.66
CA VAL A 15 3.94 -25.33 23.34
C VAL A 15 3.22 -24.08 22.82
N ASP A 16 2.68 -23.24 23.72
CA ASP A 16 1.96 -22.02 23.32
C ASP A 16 2.90 -20.90 22.82
N THR A 17 4.18 -20.92 23.21
CA THR A 17 5.15 -19.91 22.76
C THR A 17 5.84 -20.27 21.45
N SER A 18 6.00 -21.56 21.12
CA SER A 18 6.74 -21.95 19.90
C SER A 18 5.87 -22.06 18.64
N PHE A 19 4.54 -22.11 18.75
CA PHE A 19 3.65 -22.15 17.58
C PHE A 19 3.34 -20.75 17.01
N ILE A 20 3.47 -19.69 17.82
CA ILE A 20 3.25 -18.32 17.37
C ILE A 20 4.49 -17.78 16.64
N GLU A 21 5.70 -18.20 17.00
CA GLU A 21 6.95 -17.70 16.38
C GLU A 21 7.14 -18.21 14.93
N GLU A 22 6.69 -19.43 14.62
CA GLU A 22 6.83 -20.01 13.28
C GLU A 22 5.75 -19.53 12.31
N LEU A 23 4.56 -19.13 12.81
CA LEU A 23 3.50 -18.49 12.01
C LEU A 23 3.72 -16.96 11.84
N ASP A 24 4.43 -16.32 12.77
CA ASP A 24 4.76 -14.89 12.73
C ASP A 24 5.87 -14.57 11.71
N THR A 25 6.81 -15.48 11.46
CA THR A 25 7.92 -15.20 10.53
C THR A 25 7.48 -15.09 9.05
N TYR A 26 6.45 -15.82 8.64
CA TYR A 26 5.88 -15.69 7.29
C TYR A 26 4.83 -14.57 7.19
N SER A 27 3.97 -14.44 8.20
CA SER A 27 2.93 -13.39 8.25
C SER A 27 3.55 -11.98 8.39
N SER A 28 4.67 -11.85 9.11
CA SER A 28 5.39 -10.59 9.28
C SER A 28 5.91 -10.04 7.97
N ARG A 29 6.43 -10.87 7.05
CA ARG A 29 7.00 -10.38 5.78
C ARG A 29 5.94 -9.75 4.89
N VAL A 30 4.75 -10.35 4.81
CA VAL A 30 3.61 -9.81 4.05
C VAL A 30 3.14 -8.49 4.67
N ALA A 31 2.98 -8.46 5.99
CA ALA A 31 2.60 -7.25 6.71
C ALA A 31 3.64 -6.12 6.55
N ILE A 32 4.93 -6.43 6.65
CA ILE A 32 6.03 -5.47 6.45
C ILE A 32 6.00 -4.91 5.03
N ARG A 33 5.80 -5.76 4.02
CA ARG A 33 5.73 -5.30 2.62
C ARG A 33 4.50 -4.41 2.39
N ALA A 34 3.33 -4.82 2.88
CA ALA A 34 2.12 -4.01 2.79
C ALA A 34 2.31 -2.64 3.47
N ASN A 35 2.96 -2.62 4.63
CA ASN A 35 3.27 -1.37 5.33
C ASN A 35 4.23 -0.48 4.53
N LYS A 36 5.25 -1.06 3.88
CA LYS A 36 6.17 -0.31 3.00
C LYS A 36 5.45 0.29 1.78
N VAL A 37 4.55 -0.47 1.16
CA VAL A 37 3.73 0.02 0.03
C VAL A 37 2.85 1.18 0.49
N ALA A 38 2.14 1.02 1.61
CA ALA A 38 1.27 2.07 2.14
C ALA A 38 2.04 3.33 2.53
N THR A 39 3.20 3.17 3.18
CA THR A 39 4.05 4.30 3.60
C THR A 39 4.59 5.05 2.39
N GLN A 40 5.18 4.36 1.42
CA GLN A 40 5.68 5.01 0.19
C GLN A 40 4.56 5.66 -0.63
N GLY A 41 3.38 5.06 -0.68
CA GLY A 41 2.21 5.66 -1.33
C GLY A 41 1.81 6.98 -0.68
N LYS A 42 1.77 7.03 0.65
CA LYS A 42 1.47 8.26 1.39
C LYS A 42 2.55 9.32 1.17
N ASP A 43 3.82 8.96 1.28
CA ASP A 43 4.93 9.89 1.11
C ASP A 43 4.95 10.50 -0.31
N ALA A 44 4.72 9.68 -1.33
CA ALA A 44 4.61 10.12 -2.72
C ALA A 44 3.43 11.09 -2.94
N LEU A 45 2.26 10.79 -2.38
CA LEU A 45 1.10 11.68 -2.47
C LEU A 45 1.37 13.02 -1.77
N GLN A 46 1.98 13.00 -0.59
CA GLN A 46 2.34 14.23 0.13
C GLN A 46 3.38 15.09 -0.60
N GLU A 47 4.28 14.47 -1.37
CA GLU A 47 5.24 15.18 -2.22
C GLU A 47 4.52 15.86 -3.38
N LEU A 48 3.60 15.15 -4.05
CA LEU A 48 2.82 15.66 -5.18
C LEU A 48 1.78 16.70 -4.78
N GLU A 49 1.19 16.60 -3.59
CA GLU A 49 0.24 17.60 -3.05
C GLU A 49 0.88 18.99 -2.86
N ARG A 50 2.23 19.09 -2.86
CA ARG A 50 2.94 20.38 -2.78
C ARG A 50 3.03 21.09 -4.12
N TRP A 51 2.59 20.45 -5.21
CA TRP A 51 2.57 21.04 -6.54
C TRP A 51 1.67 22.27 -6.58
N GLN A 52 2.18 23.37 -7.15
CA GLN A 52 1.46 24.65 -7.25
C GLN A 52 1.21 25.10 -8.70
N GLY A 53 1.66 24.31 -9.69
CA GLY A 53 1.47 24.63 -11.10
C GLY A 53 0.12 24.14 -11.65
N ALA A 54 -0.09 24.33 -12.96
CA ALA A 54 -1.27 23.82 -13.63
C ALA A 54 -1.27 22.28 -13.65
N ALA A 55 -2.41 21.67 -13.30
CA ALA A 55 -2.62 20.24 -13.41
C ALA A 55 -2.45 19.78 -14.86
N CYS A 56 -1.91 18.57 -15.05
CA CYS A 56 -1.60 17.95 -16.34
C CYS A 56 -0.74 18.78 -17.32
N SER A 57 -0.09 19.86 -16.85
CA SER A 57 0.96 20.52 -17.63
C SER A 57 2.18 19.63 -17.79
N GLU A 58 3.03 19.90 -18.79
CA GLU A 58 4.26 19.10 -18.98
C GLU A 58 5.14 19.08 -17.71
N ALA A 59 5.20 20.20 -16.99
CA ALA A 59 5.95 20.28 -15.74
C ALA A 59 5.33 19.41 -14.63
N HIS A 60 4.00 19.34 -14.56
CA HIS A 60 3.31 18.44 -13.62
C HIS A 60 3.56 16.97 -13.97
N LEU A 61 3.49 16.60 -15.25
CA LEU A 61 3.76 15.24 -15.71
C LEU A 61 5.20 14.81 -15.46
N MET A 62 6.16 15.72 -15.65
CA MET A 62 7.56 15.47 -15.32
C MET A 62 7.75 15.24 -13.82
N GLU A 63 7.04 15.99 -12.97
CA GLU A 63 7.07 15.78 -11.54
C GLU A 63 6.44 14.44 -11.13
N MET A 64 5.28 14.10 -11.70
CA MET A 64 4.62 12.80 -11.50
C MET A 64 5.54 11.63 -11.90
N ARG A 65 6.24 11.72 -13.03
CA ARG A 65 7.26 10.75 -13.47
C ARG A 65 8.44 10.69 -12.50
N ARG A 66 8.96 11.82 -12.05
CA ARG A 66 10.06 11.87 -11.08
C ARG A 66 9.68 11.13 -9.79
N VAL A 67 8.47 11.37 -9.29
CA VAL A 67 7.96 10.71 -8.09
C VAL A 67 7.77 9.21 -8.34
N SER A 68 7.12 8.79 -9.42
CA SER A 68 6.93 7.35 -9.70
C SER A 68 8.27 6.60 -9.81
N TYR A 69 9.30 7.21 -10.41
CA TYR A 69 10.65 6.62 -10.46
C TYR A 69 11.39 6.61 -9.12
N SER A 70 11.08 7.54 -8.21
CA SER A 70 11.78 7.65 -6.92
C SER A 70 11.28 6.66 -5.88
N TYR A 71 10.00 6.26 -5.94
CA TYR A 71 9.38 5.35 -4.98
C TYR A 71 9.21 3.95 -5.58
N ARG A 72 10.02 2.99 -5.11
CA ARG A 72 10.06 1.61 -5.63
C ARG A 72 8.71 0.88 -5.66
N TYR A 73 7.79 1.19 -4.76
CA TYR A 73 6.49 0.52 -4.70
C TYR A 73 5.38 1.24 -5.48
N ILE A 74 5.70 2.33 -6.17
CA ILE A 74 4.77 3.08 -7.02
C ILE A 74 5.02 2.68 -8.47
N GLN A 75 3.97 2.23 -9.15
CA GLN A 75 4.05 1.88 -10.57
C GLN A 75 3.74 3.09 -11.46
N GLU A 76 2.69 3.82 -11.08
CA GLU A 76 2.17 4.97 -11.80
C GLU A 76 1.55 5.95 -10.82
N VAL A 77 1.60 7.23 -11.17
CA VAL A 77 0.86 8.30 -10.50
C VAL A 77 -0.20 8.81 -11.45
N VAL A 78 -1.44 8.93 -10.97
CA VAL A 78 -2.58 9.43 -11.77
C VAL A 78 -3.15 10.66 -11.09
N TYR A 79 -3.37 11.74 -11.84
CA TYR A 79 -4.12 12.90 -11.36
C TYR A 79 -5.60 12.70 -11.64
N ILE A 80 -6.41 12.78 -10.60
CA ILE A 80 -7.85 12.50 -10.65
C ILE A 80 -8.60 13.75 -10.23
N ASP A 81 -9.55 14.17 -11.05
CA ASP A 81 -10.54 15.21 -10.73
C ASP A 81 -11.94 14.60 -10.72
N ASN A 82 -12.69 14.77 -9.64
CA ASN A 82 -14.05 14.23 -9.49
C ASN A 82 -14.17 12.71 -9.82
N ASN A 83 -13.22 11.90 -9.35
CA ASN A 83 -13.07 10.46 -9.66
C ASN A 83 -12.75 10.12 -11.12
N VAL A 84 -12.55 11.11 -11.98
CA VAL A 84 -12.17 10.89 -13.39
C VAL A 84 -10.67 11.14 -13.53
N PRO A 85 -9.88 10.15 -13.98
CA PRO A 85 -8.47 10.36 -14.26
C PRO A 85 -8.32 11.34 -15.43
N GLN A 86 -7.47 12.35 -15.26
CA GLN A 86 -7.22 13.35 -16.30
C GLN A 86 -5.93 13.06 -17.06
N CYS A 87 -4.89 12.70 -16.31
CA CYS A 87 -3.56 12.37 -16.85
C CYS A 87 -2.79 11.49 -15.87
N SER A 88 -1.72 10.87 -16.35
CA SER A 88 -0.86 10.02 -15.54
C SER A 88 0.63 10.23 -15.81
N SER A 89 1.49 9.65 -14.97
CA SER A 89 2.93 9.67 -15.21
C SER A 89 3.32 8.95 -16.50
N LEU A 90 2.47 8.01 -16.98
CA LEU A 90 2.73 7.25 -18.20
C LEU A 90 2.07 7.89 -19.44
N GLU A 91 0.90 8.52 -19.27
CA GLU A 91 0.08 9.04 -20.36
C GLU A 91 -0.33 10.51 -20.12
N HIS A 92 -0.23 11.34 -21.16
CA HIS A 92 -0.62 12.75 -21.08
C HIS A 92 -2.14 12.92 -20.91
N GLU A 93 -2.91 12.02 -21.51
CA GLU A 93 -4.37 11.97 -21.45
C GLU A 93 -4.76 10.57 -20.96
N SER A 94 -5.60 10.50 -19.93
CA SER A 94 -6.11 9.22 -19.44
C SER A 94 -7.53 8.97 -19.94
N PRO A 95 -7.93 7.71 -20.22
CA PRO A 95 -9.30 7.38 -20.56
C PRO A 95 -10.28 7.85 -19.47
N PRO A 96 -11.47 8.37 -19.80
CA PRO A 96 -12.38 9.00 -18.84
C PRO A 96 -13.13 7.99 -17.94
N ASP A 97 -12.61 6.77 -17.78
CA ASP A 97 -13.23 5.76 -16.93
C ASP A 97 -13.15 6.18 -15.46
N THR A 98 -14.32 6.39 -14.87
CA THR A 98 -14.44 6.89 -13.50
C THR A 98 -14.03 5.79 -12.52
N PHE A 99 -13.15 6.15 -11.57
CA PHE A 99 -12.81 5.24 -10.47
C PHE A 99 -14.07 4.89 -9.68
N PRO A 100 -14.24 3.60 -9.30
CA PRO A 100 -15.35 3.21 -8.44
C PRO A 100 -15.23 3.86 -7.07
N GLU A 101 -16.26 3.75 -6.24
CA GLU A 101 -16.17 4.17 -4.85
C GLU A 101 -15.01 3.45 -4.12
N PRO A 102 -14.26 4.15 -3.24
CA PRO A 102 -13.13 3.57 -2.56
C PRO A 102 -13.59 2.46 -1.61
N GLY A 103 -12.90 1.32 -1.65
CA GLY A 103 -13.17 0.21 -0.73
C GLY A 103 -12.83 0.55 0.72
N LYS A 104 -11.90 1.51 0.93
CA LYS A 104 -11.53 2.00 2.26
C LYS A 104 -11.06 3.45 2.19
N ILE A 105 -11.34 4.21 3.25
CA ILE A 105 -10.72 5.51 3.51
C ILE A 105 -9.77 5.35 4.71
N SER A 106 -8.52 5.79 4.55
CA SER A 106 -7.51 5.76 5.62
C SER A 106 -7.83 6.79 6.70
N LYS A 107 -7.20 6.67 7.88
CA LYS A 107 -7.36 7.66 8.96
C LYS A 107 -6.92 9.07 8.55
N ASP A 108 -6.01 9.16 7.59
CA ASP A 108 -5.49 10.43 7.06
C ASP A 108 -6.31 10.95 5.87
N GLY A 109 -7.43 10.31 5.52
CA GLY A 109 -8.33 10.76 4.46
C GLY A 109 -8.03 10.19 3.06
N TYR A 110 -6.91 9.48 2.87
CA TYR A 110 -6.61 8.84 1.58
C TYR A 110 -7.61 7.75 1.23
N ARG A 111 -8.04 7.74 -0.03
CA ARG A 111 -8.91 6.73 -0.63
C ARG A 111 -8.07 5.54 -1.11
N VAL A 112 -8.52 4.33 -0.82
CA VAL A 112 -7.79 3.09 -1.13
C VAL A 112 -8.70 2.13 -1.87
N TRP A 113 -8.22 1.67 -3.02
CA TRP A 113 -8.80 0.60 -3.80
C TRP A 113 -7.88 -0.62 -3.70
N LEU A 114 -8.46 -1.78 -3.42
CA LEU A 114 -7.75 -3.04 -3.38
C LEU A 114 -8.34 -3.94 -4.46
N THR A 115 -7.49 -4.36 -5.40
CA THR A 115 -7.82 -5.36 -6.40
C THR A 115 -7.10 -6.67 -6.06
N SER A 116 -7.80 -7.79 -6.20
CA SER A 116 -7.20 -9.13 -6.12
C SER A 116 -6.46 -9.51 -7.41
N HIS A 117 -6.71 -8.77 -8.49
CA HIS A 117 -6.12 -8.98 -9.80
C HIS A 117 -5.11 -7.87 -10.08
N ASN A 118 -3.89 -8.25 -10.40
CA ASN A 118 -2.88 -7.35 -10.92
C ASN A 118 -3.28 -6.89 -12.33
N ASP A 119 -3.04 -5.62 -12.68
CA ASP A 119 -3.26 -5.09 -14.04
C ASP A 119 -2.42 -5.82 -15.11
N LEU A 120 -1.39 -6.56 -14.68
CA LEU A 120 -0.59 -7.45 -15.53
C LEU A 120 -1.22 -8.83 -15.78
N GLY A 121 -2.40 -9.12 -15.22
CA GLY A 121 -3.14 -10.37 -15.48
C GLY A 121 -2.47 -11.66 -14.99
N ILE A 122 -1.54 -11.55 -14.04
CA ILE A 122 -0.79 -12.66 -13.41
C ILE A 122 -1.12 -12.81 -11.94
#